data_AF-A0A957WW44-F1
#
_entry.id   AF-A0A957WW44-F1
#
_cell.length_a   1.000
_cell.length_b   1.000
_cell.length_c   1.000
_cell.angle_alpha   90.00
_cell.angle_beta   90.00
_cell.angle_gamma   90.00
#
_symmetry.space_group_name_H-M   'P 1'
#
loop_
_entity.id
_entity.type
_entity.pdbx_description
1 polymer ?
#
loop_
_entity_poly.entity_id
_entity_poly.type
_entity_poly.pdbx_seq_one_letter_code
_entity_poly.pdbx_strand_id
1 'polypeptide(L)'
;MELCNIWSVIETYQTLIAGLVGFLGVILALWFSSKATRRRDQWLRQSEVDAIAAAFYGEIIMLREAIADRARVVVAIERRLWERDDFMAKFDDEFVERTLLPRPLMYESLAPRIGILPSKWVLSLSEFYSNLEEMRNWLPRLGDKNNRGISHFTRVALEPAERAVLGVKPLLREIEDKLGIVPPAGDPEFAQVVQQIEEEKAIVESSRGLQTPDADK
;
A
#
# COMPACT_ATOMS: atom_id res chain seq x y z
N MET A 1 -71.46 -12.11 -45.63
CA MET A 1 -71.76 -11.25 -44.45
C MET A 1 -70.78 -11.45 -43.30
N GLU A 2 -70.05 -12.56 -43.19
CA GLU A 2 -69.16 -12.80 -42.03
C GLU A 2 -67.89 -11.93 -41.98
N LEU A 3 -67.37 -11.48 -43.13
CA LEU A 3 -66.15 -10.64 -43.19
C LEU A 3 -66.35 -9.24 -42.59
N CYS A 4 -67.56 -8.68 -42.60
CA CYS A 4 -67.85 -7.39 -41.97
C CYS A 4 -67.80 -7.45 -40.43
N ASN A 5 -68.13 -8.61 -39.85
CA ASN A 5 -68.17 -8.75 -38.40
C ASN A 5 -66.74 -8.76 -37.81
N ILE A 6 -65.81 -9.43 -38.49
CA ILE A 6 -64.39 -9.52 -38.08
C ILE A 6 -63.71 -8.14 -38.05
N TRP A 7 -64.01 -7.27 -39.03
CA TRP A 7 -63.38 -5.95 -39.12
C TRP A 7 -63.77 -5.03 -37.95
N SER A 8 -65.05 -5.01 -37.57
CA SER A 8 -65.51 -4.18 -36.44
C SER A 8 -64.91 -4.62 -35.11
N VAL A 9 -64.66 -5.93 -34.96
CA VAL A 9 -64.02 -6.51 -33.79
C VAL A 9 -62.56 -6.07 -33.71
N ILE A 10 -61.83 -6.06 -34.84
CA ILE A 10 -60.43 -5.60 -34.88
C ILE A 10 -60.32 -4.11 -34.53
N GLU A 11 -61.18 -3.25 -35.07
CA GLU A 11 -61.20 -1.82 -34.73
C GLU A 11 -61.44 -1.58 -33.23
N THR A 12 -62.31 -2.38 -32.62
CA THR A 12 -62.62 -2.28 -31.18
C THR A 12 -61.39 -2.59 -30.32
N TYR A 13 -60.53 -3.53 -30.72
CA TYR A 13 -59.33 -3.92 -29.98
C TYR A 13 -58.07 -3.11 -30.33
N GLN A 14 -58.09 -2.31 -31.41
CA GLN A 14 -56.91 -1.60 -31.90
C GLN A 14 -56.29 -0.67 -30.85
N THR A 15 -57.12 0.07 -30.11
CA THR A 15 -56.66 1.01 -29.06
C THR A 15 -55.98 0.28 -27.89
N LEU A 16 -56.51 -0.88 -27.49
CA LEU A 16 -55.95 -1.71 -26.44
C LEU A 16 -54.61 -2.34 -26.86
N ILE A 17 -54.51 -2.84 -28.09
CA ILE A 17 -53.26 -3.37 -28.64
C ILE A 17 -52.21 -2.26 -28.73
N ALA A 18 -52.56 -1.09 -29.26
CA ALA A 18 -51.65 0.05 -29.33
C ALA A 18 -51.18 0.50 -27.93
N GLY A 19 -52.08 0.55 -26.95
CA GLY A 19 -51.75 0.85 -25.56
C GLY A 19 -50.79 -0.16 -24.93
N LEU A 20 -51.03 -1.46 -25.11
CA LEU A 20 -50.15 -2.52 -24.61
C LEU A 20 -48.76 -2.48 -25.25
N VAL A 21 -48.69 -2.27 -26.57
CA VAL A 21 -47.41 -2.15 -27.29
C VAL A 21 -46.65 -0.91 -26.82
N GLY A 22 -47.33 0.24 -26.68
CA GLY A 22 -46.71 1.46 -26.15
C GLY A 22 -46.20 1.28 -24.72
N PHE A 23 -46.99 0.65 -23.85
CA PHE A 23 -46.61 0.36 -22.47
C PHE A 23 -45.40 -0.59 -22.39
N LEU A 24 -45.41 -1.67 -23.17
CA LEU A 24 -44.26 -2.58 -23.28
C LEU A 24 -43.01 -1.85 -23.81
N GLY A 25 -43.18 -0.95 -24.78
CA GLY A 25 -42.10 -0.10 -25.29
C GLY A 25 -41.45 0.74 -24.19
N VAL A 26 -42.26 1.37 -23.33
CA VAL A 26 -41.76 2.16 -22.19
C VAL A 26 -41.04 1.28 -21.18
N ILE A 27 -41.59 0.11 -20.83
CA ILE A 27 -40.94 -0.82 -19.89
C ILE A 27 -39.57 -1.26 -20.42
N LEU A 28 -39.50 -1.64 -21.70
CA LEU A 28 -38.24 -2.04 -22.32
C LEU A 28 -37.23 -0.90 -22.34
N ALA A 29 -37.65 0.31 -22.71
CA ALA A 29 -36.79 1.50 -22.72
C ALA A 29 -36.22 1.79 -21.32
N LEU A 30 -37.05 1.74 -20.27
CA LEU A 30 -36.61 1.91 -18.88
C LEU A 30 -35.63 0.82 -18.44
N TRP A 31 -35.88 -0.44 -18.81
CA TRP A 31 -34.99 -1.54 -18.49
C TRP A 31 -33.62 -1.41 -19.17
N PHE A 32 -33.58 -1.06 -20.46
CA PHE A 32 -32.34 -0.80 -21.17
C PHE A 32 -31.56 0.39 -20.58
N SER A 33 -32.26 1.47 -20.24
CA SER A 33 -31.66 2.65 -19.58
C SER A 33 -31.03 2.29 -18.23
N SER A 34 -31.75 1.56 -17.37
CA SER A 34 -31.25 1.08 -16.08
C SER A 34 -30.00 0.20 -16.25
N LYS A 35 -30.01 -0.72 -17.23
CA LYS A 35 -28.85 -1.58 -17.52
C LYS A 35 -27.65 -0.79 -18.04
N ALA A 36 -27.88 0.22 -18.88
CA ALA A 36 -26.82 1.10 -19.38
C ALA A 36 -26.20 1.94 -18.25
N THR A 37 -27.02 2.51 -17.37
CA THR A 37 -26.54 3.27 -16.20
C THR A 37 -25.71 2.41 -15.26
N ARG A 38 -26.16 1.19 -14.93
CA ARG A 38 -25.39 0.26 -14.09
C ARG A 38 -24.02 -0.07 -14.68
N ARG A 39 -23.94 -0.28 -15.99
CA ARG A 39 -22.66 -0.49 -16.68
C ARG A 39 -21.79 0.76 -16.57
N ARG A 40 -22.33 1.94 -16.86
CA ARG A 40 -21.58 3.19 -16.74
C ARG A 40 -21.00 3.39 -15.34
N ASP A 41 -21.79 3.15 -14.31
CA ASP A 41 -21.36 3.30 -12.92
C ASP A 41 -20.27 2.29 -12.54
N GLN A 42 -20.35 1.05 -13.03
CA GLN A 42 -19.28 0.06 -12.85
C GLN A 42 -17.98 0.49 -13.53
N TRP A 43 -18.06 1.03 -14.74
CA TRP A 43 -16.88 1.52 -15.47
C TRP A 43 -16.26 2.74 -14.80
N LEU A 44 -17.08 3.67 -14.31
CA LEU A 44 -16.62 4.83 -13.55
C LEU A 44 -15.94 4.41 -12.23
N ARG A 45 -16.52 3.48 -11.49
CA ARG A 45 -15.91 2.94 -10.27
C ARG A 45 -14.59 2.23 -10.57
N GLN A 46 -14.52 1.47 -11.65
CA GLN A 46 -13.28 0.80 -12.04
C GLN A 46 -12.20 1.83 -12.40
N SER A 47 -12.53 2.85 -13.20
CA SER A 47 -11.61 3.94 -13.53
C SER A 47 -11.13 4.70 -12.28
N GLU A 48 -11.99 4.88 -11.28
CA GLU A 48 -11.62 5.49 -10.01
C GLU A 48 -10.66 4.61 -9.20
N VAL A 49 -10.95 3.30 -9.11
CA VAL A 49 -10.05 2.32 -8.47
C VAL A 49 -8.68 2.34 -9.12
N ASP A 50 -8.62 2.33 -10.45
CA ASP A 50 -7.37 2.30 -11.20
C ASP A 50 -6.57 3.60 -11.02
N ALA A 51 -7.23 4.75 -10.98
CA ALA A 51 -6.59 6.04 -10.70
C ALA A 51 -6.02 6.12 -9.27
N ILE A 52 -6.79 5.66 -8.28
CA ILE A 52 -6.34 5.61 -6.88
C ILE A 52 -5.15 4.65 -6.74
N ALA A 53 -5.22 3.47 -7.37
CA ALA A 53 -4.14 2.49 -7.36
C ALA A 53 -2.86 3.03 -7.98
N ALA A 54 -2.96 3.73 -9.12
CA ALA A 54 -1.83 4.37 -9.77
C ALA A 54 -1.18 5.46 -8.90
N ALA A 55 -1.99 6.26 -8.19
CA ALA A 55 -1.51 7.28 -7.27
C ALA A 55 -0.72 6.67 -6.10
N PHE A 56 -1.27 5.62 -5.47
CA PHE A 56 -0.58 4.88 -4.41
C PHE A 56 0.70 4.21 -4.91
N TYR A 57 0.66 3.60 -6.08
CA TYR A 57 1.83 2.96 -6.69
C TYR A 57 3.00 3.94 -6.85
N GLY A 58 2.75 5.13 -7.40
CA GLY A 58 3.77 6.16 -7.56
C GLY A 58 4.36 6.62 -6.23
N GLU A 59 3.50 6.87 -5.24
CA GLU A 59 3.95 7.27 -3.89
C GLU A 59 4.77 6.18 -3.20
N ILE A 60 4.33 4.92 -3.24
CA ILE A 60 5.04 3.80 -2.63
C ILE A 60 6.42 3.64 -3.24
N ILE A 61 6.56 3.74 -4.56
CA ILE A 61 7.88 3.62 -5.21
C ILE A 61 8.84 4.69 -4.69
N MET A 62 8.38 5.95 -4.65
CA MET A 62 9.22 7.06 -4.16
C MET A 62 9.59 6.90 -2.69
N LEU A 63 8.63 6.53 -1.85
CA LEU A 63 8.86 6.31 -0.41
C LEU A 63 9.77 5.11 -0.17
N ARG A 64 9.60 4.03 -0.93
CA ARG A 64 10.40 2.82 -0.83
C ARG A 64 11.87 3.08 -1.13
N GLU A 65 12.16 3.86 -2.18
CA GLU A 65 13.51 4.29 -2.51
C GLU A 65 14.10 5.13 -1.38
N ALA A 66 13.34 6.12 -0.87
CA ALA A 66 13.78 6.97 0.23
C ALA A 66 14.07 6.16 1.51
N ILE A 67 13.22 5.18 1.86
CA ILE A 67 13.43 4.27 2.98
C ILE A 67 14.73 3.48 2.78
N ALA A 68 14.93 2.91 1.60
CA ALA A 68 16.13 2.13 1.29
C ALA A 68 17.41 2.97 1.40
N ASP A 69 17.39 4.20 0.87
CA ASP A 69 18.50 5.15 0.99
C ASP A 69 18.82 5.48 2.44
N ARG A 70 17.81 5.80 3.26
CA ARG A 70 18.05 6.13 4.67
C ARG A 70 18.59 4.94 5.44
N ALA A 71 18.03 3.76 5.21
CA ALA A 71 18.50 2.53 5.85
C ALA A 71 19.97 2.23 5.48
N ARG A 72 20.36 2.42 4.21
CA ARG A 72 21.77 2.27 3.79
C ARG A 72 22.70 3.26 4.48
N VAL A 73 22.29 4.52 4.63
CA VAL A 73 23.09 5.53 5.34
C VAL A 73 23.26 5.16 6.81
N VAL A 74 22.19 4.68 7.46
CA VAL A 74 22.23 4.21 8.84
C VAL A 74 23.27 3.08 9.00
N VAL A 75 23.19 2.05 8.17
CA VAL A 75 24.12 0.90 8.18
C VAL A 75 25.56 1.35 7.90
N ALA A 76 25.77 2.25 6.94
CA ALA A 76 27.10 2.74 6.60
C ALA A 76 27.74 3.53 7.75
N ILE A 77 26.95 4.30 8.52
CA ILE A 77 27.44 5.01 9.69
C ILE A 77 27.74 4.03 10.82
N GLU A 78 26.81 3.12 11.12
CA GLU A 78 27.02 2.10 12.14
C GLU A 78 28.32 1.33 11.90
N ARG A 79 28.54 0.82 10.69
CA ARG A 79 29.78 0.12 10.34
C ARG A 79 31.04 0.96 10.59
N ARG A 80 31.00 2.25 10.25
CA ARG A 80 32.13 3.17 10.51
C ARG A 80 32.36 3.41 12.00
N LEU A 81 31.32 3.42 12.82
CA LEU A 81 31.43 3.53 14.28
C LEU A 81 32.09 2.29 14.87
N TRP A 82 31.67 1.10 14.41
CA TRP A 82 32.26 -0.18 14.81
C TRP A 82 33.75 -0.28 14.42
N GLU A 83 34.13 0.13 13.20
CA GLU A 83 35.53 0.09 12.74
C GLU A 83 36.48 0.99 13.54
N ARG A 84 35.96 2.05 14.19
CA ARG A 84 36.76 3.00 14.96
C ARG A 84 36.89 2.64 16.44
N ASP A 85 36.24 1.56 16.89
CA ASP A 85 36.08 1.22 18.31
C ASP A 85 35.51 2.39 19.15
N ASP A 86 34.86 3.34 18.47
CA ASP A 86 34.29 4.54 19.06
C ASP A 86 32.81 4.31 19.30
N PHE A 87 32.51 3.41 20.24
CA PHE A 87 31.15 3.14 20.71
C PHE A 87 30.45 4.40 21.27
N MET A 88 31.21 5.46 21.53
CA MET A 88 30.71 6.74 22.01
C MET A 88 30.42 7.73 20.89
N ALA A 89 30.99 7.54 19.69
CA ALA A 89 30.66 8.37 18.54
C ALA A 89 29.17 8.26 18.23
N LYS A 90 28.58 9.42 17.96
CA LYS A 90 27.14 9.65 17.95
C LYS A 90 26.69 9.93 16.54
N PHE A 91 25.44 9.57 16.26
CA PHE A 91 24.72 10.24 15.20
C PHE A 91 24.59 11.71 15.62
N ASP A 92 25.11 12.62 14.79
CA ASP A 92 25.00 14.06 15.03
C ASP A 92 23.58 14.56 14.70
N ASP A 93 23.25 15.76 15.14
CA ASP A 93 21.95 16.38 14.82
C ASP A 93 21.78 16.52 13.30
N GLU A 94 22.89 16.74 12.57
CA GLU A 94 22.91 16.80 11.11
C GLU A 94 22.49 15.48 10.46
N PHE A 95 22.84 14.33 11.02
CA PHE A 95 22.33 13.03 10.58
C PHE A 95 20.82 12.94 10.72
N VAL A 96 20.24 13.40 11.83
CA VAL A 96 18.80 13.35 12.05
C VAL A 96 18.07 14.19 10.99
N GLU A 97 18.57 15.41 10.72
CA GLU A 97 18.00 16.27 9.68
C GLU A 97 18.11 15.64 8.28
N ARG A 98 19.26 15.03 7.97
CA ARG A 98 19.51 14.38 6.68
C ARG A 98 18.73 13.08 6.50
N THR A 99 18.27 12.43 7.57
CA THR A 99 17.57 11.14 7.51
C THR A 99 16.05 11.26 7.61
N LEU A 100 15.50 12.47 7.66
CA LEU A 100 14.05 12.66 7.60
C LEU A 100 13.47 12.03 6.32
N LEU A 101 12.46 11.20 6.52
CA LEU A 101 11.70 10.57 5.44
C LEU A 101 10.61 11.53 4.93
N PRO A 102 10.32 11.52 3.62
CA PRO A 102 9.24 12.33 3.08
C PRO A 102 7.88 11.91 3.66
N ARG A 103 6.99 12.89 3.81
CA ARG A 103 5.61 12.63 4.28
C ARG A 103 4.77 12.05 3.15
N PRO A 104 3.92 11.05 3.42
CA PRO A 104 2.99 10.53 2.42
C PRO A 104 1.87 11.56 2.18
N LEU A 105 1.72 11.99 0.93
CA LEU A 105 0.71 12.97 0.51
C LEU A 105 -0.55 12.29 -0.05
N MET A 106 -0.36 11.22 -0.83
CA MET A 106 -1.45 10.47 -1.45
C MET A 106 -2.23 9.70 -0.40
N TYR A 107 -1.56 9.07 0.57
CA TYR A 107 -2.25 8.40 1.66
C TYR A 107 -3.18 9.32 2.44
N GLU A 108 -2.72 10.50 2.85
CA GLU A 108 -3.54 11.45 3.61
C GLU A 108 -4.71 11.99 2.79
N SER A 109 -4.48 12.32 1.52
CA SER A 109 -5.52 12.88 0.64
C SER A 109 -6.54 11.83 0.14
N LEU A 110 -6.13 10.57 -0.01
CA LEU A 110 -6.96 9.49 -0.52
C LEU A 110 -7.50 8.58 0.59
N ALA A 111 -7.16 8.81 1.86
CA ALA A 111 -7.65 8.03 3.00
C ALA A 111 -9.18 7.83 3.00
N PRO A 112 -10.03 8.84 2.70
CA PRO A 112 -11.48 8.66 2.65
C PRO A 112 -11.96 7.71 1.53
N ARG A 113 -11.13 7.49 0.50
CA ARG A 113 -11.46 6.67 -0.68
C ARG A 113 -10.74 5.31 -0.70
N ILE A 114 -9.89 5.03 0.30
CA ILE A 114 -9.13 3.77 0.34
C ILE A 114 -10.04 2.53 0.37
N GLY A 115 -11.25 2.66 0.92
CA GLY A 115 -12.23 1.57 1.00
C GLY A 115 -12.82 1.13 -0.34
N ILE A 116 -12.57 1.86 -1.44
CA ILE A 116 -12.98 1.45 -2.79
C ILE A 116 -12.00 0.41 -3.36
N LEU A 117 -10.76 0.35 -2.85
CA LEU A 117 -9.76 -0.62 -3.27
C LEU A 117 -10.09 -2.04 -2.77
N PRO A 118 -9.54 -3.09 -3.42
CA PRO A 118 -9.62 -4.46 -2.90
C PRO A 118 -9.11 -4.53 -1.45
N SER A 119 -9.82 -5.26 -0.59
CA SER A 119 -9.49 -5.36 0.85
C SER A 119 -8.04 -5.80 1.10
N LYS A 120 -7.53 -6.73 0.30
CA LYS A 120 -6.13 -7.17 0.34
C LYS A 120 -5.16 -6.01 0.14
N TRP A 121 -5.44 -5.11 -0.81
CA TRP A 121 -4.61 -3.95 -1.07
C TRP A 121 -4.65 -2.95 0.08
N VAL A 122 -5.84 -2.71 0.65
CA VAL A 122 -6.00 -1.83 1.82
C VAL A 122 -5.14 -2.31 2.99
N LEU A 123 -5.11 -3.62 3.28
CA LEU A 123 -4.28 -4.18 4.33
C LEU A 123 -2.79 -3.95 4.05
N SER A 124 -2.31 -4.33 2.87
CA SER A 124 -0.90 -4.14 2.50
C SER A 124 -0.47 -2.66 2.48
N LEU A 125 -1.34 -1.75 2.05
CA LEU A 125 -1.12 -0.31 2.15
C LEU A 125 -0.99 0.12 3.61
N SER A 126 -1.92 -0.29 4.46
CA SER A 126 -1.91 0.06 5.88
C SER A 126 -0.66 -0.45 6.60
N GLU A 127 -0.21 -1.67 6.29
CA GLU A 127 1.04 -2.23 6.82
C GLU A 127 2.26 -1.44 6.34
N PHE A 128 2.33 -1.09 5.05
CA PHE A 128 3.41 -0.27 4.49
C PHE A 128 3.51 1.08 5.20
N TYR A 129 2.41 1.85 5.30
CA TYR A 129 2.43 3.16 5.94
C TYR A 129 2.66 3.07 7.46
N SER A 130 2.19 2.00 8.12
CA SER A 130 2.49 1.75 9.52
C SER A 130 3.99 1.53 9.75
N ASN A 131 4.64 0.72 8.90
CA ASN A 131 6.08 0.48 8.99
C ASN A 131 6.91 1.74 8.66
N LEU A 132 6.45 2.54 7.70
CA LEU A 132 7.05 3.86 7.39
C LEU A 132 6.98 4.79 8.62
N GLU A 133 5.83 4.88 9.26
CA GLU A 133 5.65 5.75 10.44
C GLU A 133 6.46 5.24 11.64
N GLU A 134 6.53 3.92 11.83
CA GLU A 134 7.39 3.31 12.83
C GLU A 134 8.87 3.68 12.59
N MET A 135 9.36 3.56 11.35
CA MET A 135 10.71 3.98 10.99
C MET A 135 10.94 5.48 11.22
N ARG A 136 9.99 6.34 10.84
CA ARG A 136 10.04 7.78 11.09
C ARG A 136 10.14 8.12 12.57
N ASN A 137 9.51 7.33 13.43
CA ASN A 137 9.57 7.51 14.88
C ASN A 137 10.89 7.02 15.49
N TRP A 138 11.50 5.98 14.91
CA TRP A 138 12.75 5.40 15.42
C TRP A 138 14.01 6.12 14.92
N LEU A 139 14.04 6.61 13.67
CA LEU A 139 15.22 7.24 13.08
C LEU A 139 15.79 8.40 13.93
N PRO A 140 14.98 9.40 14.37
CA PRO A 140 15.50 10.48 15.20
C PRO A 140 16.03 10.01 16.56
N ARG A 141 15.53 8.89 17.07
CA ARG A 141 15.93 8.32 18.37
C ARG A 141 17.29 7.64 18.32
N LEU A 142 17.85 7.41 17.14
CA LEU A 142 19.22 6.93 16.99
C LEU A 142 20.25 8.00 17.43
N GLY A 143 19.93 9.30 17.27
CA GLY A 143 20.80 10.40 17.69
C GLY A 143 20.60 10.92 19.12
N ASP A 144 19.40 10.75 19.70
CA ASP A 144 19.06 11.34 21.00
C ASP A 144 19.66 10.56 22.20
N LYS A 145 20.84 10.98 22.65
CA LYS A 145 21.59 10.34 23.75
C LYS A 145 21.50 11.06 25.11
N ASN A 146 20.79 12.16 25.26
CA ASN A 146 21.01 13.00 26.45
C ASN A 146 20.40 12.50 27.77
N ASN A 147 19.67 11.37 27.82
CA ASN A 147 19.17 10.88 29.12
C ASN A 147 18.75 9.40 29.23
N ARG A 148 19.08 8.54 28.25
CA ARG A 148 18.61 7.15 28.24
C ARG A 148 19.84 6.25 28.20
N GLY A 149 20.24 5.65 29.32
CA GLY A 149 21.38 4.73 29.42
C GLY A 149 21.24 3.42 28.62
N ILE A 150 20.46 3.43 27.53
CA ILE A 150 20.16 2.30 26.66
C ILE A 150 20.50 2.78 25.24
N SER A 151 21.57 2.25 24.67
CA SER A 151 21.84 2.40 23.24
C SER A 151 20.77 1.59 22.51
N HIS A 152 19.85 2.26 21.80
CA HIS A 152 18.88 1.56 20.97
C HIS A 152 19.64 0.86 19.83
N PHE A 153 19.38 -0.44 19.65
CA PHE A 153 19.93 -1.21 18.54
C PHE A 153 19.41 -0.65 17.22
N THR A 154 20.29 -0.46 16.26
CA THR A 154 20.00 0.04 14.92
C THR A 154 18.93 -0.80 14.24
N ARG A 155 18.92 -2.12 14.51
CA ARG A 155 17.85 -3.05 14.15
C ARG A 155 16.43 -2.56 14.42
N VAL A 156 16.16 -1.85 15.51
CA VAL A 156 14.79 -1.37 15.82
C VAL A 156 14.29 -0.37 14.78
N ALA A 157 15.20 0.40 14.16
CA ALA A 157 14.87 1.30 13.06
C ALA A 157 14.90 0.58 11.69
N LEU A 158 15.75 -0.44 11.53
CA LEU A 158 15.95 -1.16 10.27
C LEU A 158 14.89 -2.25 9.99
N GLU A 159 14.35 -2.92 11.01
CA GLU A 159 13.31 -3.94 10.84
C GLU A 159 12.01 -3.39 10.21
N PRO A 160 11.47 -2.23 10.64
CA PRO A 160 10.34 -1.60 9.94
C PRO A 160 10.70 -1.20 8.51
N ALA A 161 11.94 -0.75 8.26
CA ALA A 161 12.40 -0.40 6.92
C ALA A 161 12.39 -1.62 5.99
N GLU A 162 12.92 -2.76 6.45
CA GLU A 162 12.90 -4.04 5.74
C GLU A 162 11.46 -4.46 5.40
N ARG A 163 10.58 -4.47 6.40
CA ARG A 163 9.16 -4.82 6.21
C ARG A 163 8.46 -3.88 5.23
N ALA A 164 8.74 -2.58 5.29
CA ALA A 164 8.18 -1.62 4.34
C ALA A 164 8.70 -1.85 2.91
N VAL A 165 10.00 -2.07 2.73
CA VAL A 165 10.62 -2.18 1.40
C VAL A 165 10.31 -3.52 0.73
N LEU A 166 10.50 -4.62 1.46
CA LEU A 166 10.34 -5.97 0.93
C LEU A 166 8.88 -6.44 1.02
N GLY A 167 8.18 -6.10 2.10
CA GLY A 167 6.80 -6.55 2.34
C GLY A 167 5.78 -5.96 1.37
N VAL A 168 6.03 -4.77 0.82
CA VAL A 168 5.12 -4.13 -0.15
C VAL A 168 5.27 -4.66 -1.58
N LYS A 169 6.34 -5.41 -1.87
CA LYS A 169 6.65 -5.90 -3.22
C LYS A 169 5.50 -6.70 -3.87
N PRO A 170 4.82 -7.64 -3.18
CA PRO A 170 3.70 -8.37 -3.77
C PRO A 170 2.55 -7.44 -4.20
N LEU A 171 2.24 -6.43 -3.38
CA LEU A 171 1.21 -5.43 -3.72
C LEU A 171 1.58 -4.66 -4.98
N LEU A 172 2.85 -4.23 -5.11
CA LEU A 172 3.32 -3.53 -6.30
C LEU A 172 3.18 -4.37 -7.56
N ARG A 173 3.54 -5.66 -7.52
CA ARG A 173 3.36 -6.56 -8.67
C ARG A 173 1.89 -6.72 -9.05
N GLU A 174 0.99 -6.85 -8.08
CA GLU A 174 -0.45 -6.91 -8.36
C GLU A 174 -0.99 -5.62 -8.99
N ILE A 175 -0.50 -4.46 -8.57
CA ILE A 175 -0.90 -3.17 -9.16
C ILE A 175 -0.33 -3.03 -10.57
N GLU A 176 0.94 -3.39 -10.79
CA GLU A 176 1.58 -3.38 -12.11
C GLU A 176 0.82 -4.27 -13.10
N ASP A 177 0.49 -5.50 -12.71
CA ASP A 177 -0.27 -6.44 -13.51
C ASP A 177 -1.67 -5.89 -13.83
N LYS A 178 -2.36 -5.31 -12.84
CA LYS A 178 -3.70 -4.76 -13.03
C LYS A 178 -3.71 -3.55 -13.97
N LEU A 179 -2.72 -2.67 -13.82
CA LEU A 179 -2.64 -1.41 -14.58
C LEU A 179 -1.91 -1.57 -15.92
N GLY A 180 -1.33 -2.75 -16.20
CA GLY A 180 -0.57 -3.00 -17.42
C GLY A 180 0.75 -2.21 -17.48
N ILE A 181 1.41 -2.00 -16.34
CA ILE A 181 2.66 -1.24 -16.26
C ILE A 181 3.83 -2.12 -16.71
N VAL A 182 4.43 -1.77 -17.85
CA VAL A 182 5.60 -2.45 -18.41
C VAL A 182 6.62 -1.40 -18.88
N PRO A 183 7.89 -1.44 -18.41
CA PRO A 183 8.46 -2.41 -17.47
C PRO A 183 8.02 -2.18 -16.02
N PRO A 184 8.02 -3.24 -15.19
CA PRO A 184 7.76 -3.12 -13.77
C PRO A 184 8.82 -2.26 -13.08
N ALA A 185 8.49 -1.66 -11.94
CA ALA A 185 9.46 -0.86 -11.19
C ALA A 185 10.61 -1.72 -10.66
N GLY A 186 11.83 -1.18 -10.77
CA GLY A 186 13.04 -1.77 -10.22
C GLY A 186 12.96 -1.83 -8.69
N ASP A 187 13.49 -2.90 -8.10
CA ASP A 187 13.58 -3.02 -6.64
C ASP A 187 14.82 -2.25 -6.14
N PRO A 188 14.70 -1.46 -5.07
CA PRO A 188 15.84 -0.74 -4.51
C PRO A 188 16.90 -1.71 -4.00
N GLU A 189 18.15 -1.27 -4.03
CA GLU A 189 19.24 -2.03 -3.44
C GLU A 189 19.12 -2.03 -1.90
N PHE A 190 18.72 -3.18 -1.33
CA PHE A 190 18.47 -3.32 0.11
C PHE A 190 19.23 -4.49 0.76
N ALA A 191 20.05 -5.21 0.00
CA ALA A 191 20.73 -6.43 0.46
C ALA A 191 21.66 -6.20 1.66
N GLN A 192 22.43 -5.10 1.66
CA GLN A 192 23.35 -4.76 2.75
C GLN A 192 22.61 -4.50 4.07
N VAL A 193 21.40 -3.95 4.00
CA VAL A 193 20.58 -3.68 5.18
C VAL A 193 20.05 -4.98 5.78
N VAL A 194 19.57 -5.90 4.94
CA VAL A 194 19.12 -7.23 5.39
C VAL A 194 20.27 -7.98 6.06
N GLN A 195 21.46 -7.95 5.47
CA GLN A 195 22.64 -8.59 6.05
C GLN A 195 22.94 -8.04 7.46
N GLN A 196 22.95 -6.72 7.62
CA GLN A 196 23.18 -6.08 8.93
C GLN A 196 22.12 -6.51 9.97
N ILE A 197 20.84 -6.55 9.59
CA ILE A 197 19.76 -6.98 10.47
C ILE A 197 19.97 -8.42 10.96
N GLU A 198 20.35 -9.33 10.06
CA GLU A 198 20.60 -10.74 10.39
C GLU A 198 21.84 -10.92 11.27
N GLU A 199 22.91 -10.16 11.03
CA GLU A 199 24.11 -10.15 11.88
C GLU A 199 23.76 -9.69 13.31
N GLU A 200 22.99 -8.61 13.46
CA GLU A 200 22.52 -8.13 14.77
C GLU A 200 21.62 -9.16 15.48
N LYS A 201 20.73 -9.84 14.75
CA LYS A 201 19.89 -10.91 15.32
C LYS A 201 20.74 -12.06 15.87
N ALA A 202 21.74 -12.51 15.11
CA ALA A 202 22.64 -13.58 15.53
C ALA A 202 23.46 -13.22 16.79
N ILE A 203 23.88 -11.97 16.92
CA ILE A 203 24.57 -11.47 18.12
C ILE A 203 23.65 -11.49 19.35
N VAL A 204 22.39 -11.07 19.19
CA VAL A 204 21.40 -11.09 20.28
C VAL A 204 21.06 -12.52 20.70
N GLU A 205 20.91 -13.44 19.75
CA GLU A 205 20.62 -14.86 20.03
C GLU A 205 21.79 -15.57 20.72
N SER A 206 23.03 -15.37 20.26
CA SER A 206 24.22 -15.93 20.92
C SER A 206 24.42 -15.38 22.34
N SER A 207 24.12 -14.09 22.56
CA SER A 207 24.17 -13.47 23.89
C SER A 207 23.11 -14.04 24.85
N ARG A 208 21.93 -14.43 24.34
CA ARG A 208 20.86 -15.07 25.14
C ARG A 208 21.18 -16.52 25.47
N GLY A 209 21.77 -17.27 24.55
CA GLY A 209 22.16 -18.67 24.77
C GLY A 209 23.22 -18.86 25.85
N LEU A 210 24.07 -17.86 26.08
CA LEU A 210 25.07 -17.87 27.16
C LEU A 210 24.48 -17.59 28.55
N GLN A 211 23.20 -17.19 28.64
CA GLN A 211 22.53 -16.86 29.90
C GLN A 211 21.63 -17.98 30.44
N THR A 212 21.50 -19.14 29.79
CA THR A 212 20.83 -20.29 30.42
C THR A 212 21.74 -20.82 31.53
N PRO A 213 21.44 -20.56 32.82
CA PRO A 213 22.23 -21.09 33.90
C PRO A 213 21.97 -22.60 33.95
N ASP A 214 23.00 -23.40 34.24
CA ASP A 214 22.84 -24.75 34.77
C ASP A 214 21.95 -24.67 36.02
N ALA A 215 20.64 -24.74 35.82
CA ALA A 215 19.65 -24.88 36.87
C ALA A 215 19.56 -26.36 37.26
N ASP A 216 20.69 -26.93 37.68
CA ASP A 216 20.76 -28.22 38.36
C ASP A 216 22.01 -28.24 39.23
N LYS A 217 21.86 -27.75 40.46
CA LYS A 217 22.59 -28.17 41.66
C LYS A 217 21.91 -27.68 42.93
#